data_AF-A0A821WER1-F1
#
_entry.id   AF-A0A821WER1-F1
#
_cell.length_a   1.000
_cell.length_b   1.000
_cell.length_c   1.000
_cell.angle_alpha   90.00
_cell.angle_beta   90.00
_cell.angle_gamma   90.00
#
_symmetry.space_group_name_H-M   'P 1'
#
loop_
_entity.id
_entity.type
_entity.pdbx_description
1 polymer ?
#
loop_
_entity_poly.entity_id
_entity_poly.type
_entity_poly.pdbx_seq_one_letter_code
_entity_poly.pdbx_strand_id
1 'polypeptide(L)'
;MQYVPLRSKYRIGTRQSELALVQTESVIEQLHKFYPNIEYEVIKIKTIGDKNLLDPLANIGDKGLFTKELEVELNNNTIDFVVHSLKDVPSTVLPPNMIIGAILERVDPRDAVVIAPWHNKKSLNELPHGSIIGTSSTRRIAQLKLNYPQFIYKNIRGNMNTRWEKLKNRELGYDAMIAAVAGLQRLKWTDRISEIIEPDRVLYAI
;
A
#
# COMPACT_ATOMS: atom_id res chain seq x y z
N MET A 1 3.08 -34.66 9.06
CA MET A 1 3.36 -33.25 9.43
C MET A 1 4.33 -33.28 10.59
N GLN A 2 5.58 -32.84 10.40
CA GLN A 2 6.58 -32.85 11.47
C GLN A 2 6.19 -31.75 12.46
N TYR A 3 6.03 -32.08 13.75
CA TYR A 3 5.73 -31.11 14.78
C TYR A 3 6.94 -30.16 14.91
N VAL A 4 6.77 -28.91 14.47
CA VAL A 4 7.77 -27.86 14.67
C VAL A 4 7.42 -27.19 16.00
N PRO A 5 8.25 -27.32 17.05
CA PRO A 5 7.98 -26.68 18.32
C PRO A 5 7.95 -25.16 18.15
N LEU A 6 6.99 -24.51 18.82
CA LEU A 6 6.89 -23.06 18.84
C LEU A 6 8.13 -22.46 19.50
N ARG A 7 8.65 -21.37 18.91
CA ARG A 7 9.72 -20.58 19.52
C ARG A 7 9.15 -19.64 20.57
N SER A 8 9.97 -19.27 21.56
CA SER A 8 9.62 -18.22 22.52
C SER A 8 9.57 -16.82 21.88
N LYS A 9 10.19 -16.64 20.71
CA LYS A 9 10.32 -15.36 20.01
C LYS A 9 10.29 -15.52 18.49
N TYR A 10 9.62 -14.57 17.82
CA TYR A 10 9.64 -14.41 16.36
C TYR A 10 9.97 -12.96 15.98
N ARG A 11 10.89 -12.79 15.03
CA ARG A 11 11.31 -11.51 14.45
C ARG A 11 10.56 -11.27 13.15
N ILE A 12 9.95 -10.11 13.02
CA ILE A 12 8.99 -9.81 11.95
C ILE A 12 9.55 -8.67 11.12
N GLY A 13 9.91 -8.96 9.88
CA GLY A 13 10.35 -7.94 8.93
C GLY A 13 9.18 -7.08 8.47
N THR A 14 9.38 -5.77 8.46
CA THR A 14 8.41 -4.82 7.89
C THR A 14 9.10 -3.57 7.34
N ARG A 15 8.42 -2.88 6.42
CA ARG A 15 8.88 -1.60 5.89
C ARG A 15 8.70 -0.49 6.93
N GLN A 16 9.46 0.59 6.79
CA GLN A 16 9.42 1.73 7.72
C GLN A 16 8.17 2.62 7.59
N SER A 17 7.38 2.47 6.52
CA SER A 17 6.17 3.27 6.34
C SER A 17 5.13 2.97 7.42
N GLU A 18 4.43 3.99 7.91
CA GLU A 18 3.38 3.86 8.92
C GLU A 18 2.34 2.79 8.56
N LEU A 19 1.88 2.74 7.31
CA LEU A 19 0.91 1.72 6.87
C LEU A 19 1.46 0.29 7.01
N ALA A 20 2.75 0.07 6.73
CA ALA A 20 3.37 -1.25 6.87
C ALA A 20 3.50 -1.63 8.36
N LEU A 21 3.83 -0.69 9.23
CA LEU A 21 3.87 -0.91 10.68
C LEU A 21 2.49 -1.29 11.21
N VAL A 22 1.45 -0.53 10.86
CA VAL A 22 0.07 -0.83 11.27
C VAL A 22 -0.39 -2.21 10.76
N GLN A 23 0.01 -2.60 9.54
CA GLN A 23 -0.26 -3.94 9.02
C GLN A 23 0.44 -5.02 9.85
N THR A 24 1.71 -4.81 10.20
CA THR A 24 2.48 -5.73 11.04
C THR A 24 1.90 -5.85 12.44
N GLU A 25 1.54 -4.73 13.07
CA GLU A 25 0.89 -4.70 14.39
C GLU A 25 -0.44 -5.45 14.36
N SER A 26 -1.26 -5.25 13.31
CA SER A 26 -2.53 -5.98 13.15
C SER A 26 -2.35 -7.50 13.02
N VAL A 27 -1.24 -7.97 12.44
CA VAL A 27 -0.90 -9.40 12.41
C VAL A 27 -0.48 -9.88 13.81
N ILE A 28 0.37 -9.11 14.50
CA ILE A 28 0.84 -9.43 15.86
C ILE A 28 -0.33 -9.51 16.85
N GLU A 29 -1.27 -8.56 16.79
CA GLU A 29 -2.48 -8.58 17.61
C GLU A 29 -3.31 -9.85 17.41
N GLN A 30 -3.42 -10.35 16.16
CA GLN A 30 -4.11 -11.60 15.87
C GLN A 30 -3.33 -12.80 16.39
N LEU A 31 -2.02 -12.82 16.20
CA LEU A 31 -1.17 -13.90 16.70
C LEU A 31 -1.19 -13.99 18.22
N HIS A 32 -1.15 -12.87 18.94
CA HIS A 32 -1.23 -12.82 20.40
C HIS A 32 -2.52 -13.41 20.96
N LYS A 33 -3.64 -13.35 20.23
CA LYS A 33 -4.90 -13.99 20.67
C LYS A 33 -4.79 -15.51 20.77
N PHE A 34 -3.98 -16.13 19.92
CA PHE A 34 -3.77 -17.58 19.90
C PHE A 34 -2.51 -18.01 20.67
N TYR A 35 -1.48 -17.16 20.69
CA TYR A 35 -0.18 -17.46 21.27
C TYR A 35 0.31 -16.29 22.14
N PRO A 36 -0.32 -16.05 23.31
CA PRO A 36 -0.04 -14.87 24.14
C PRO A 36 1.37 -14.85 24.74
N ASN A 37 2.00 -16.02 24.92
CA ASN A 37 3.31 -16.17 25.56
C ASN A 37 4.50 -16.03 24.59
N ILE A 38 4.24 -15.83 23.28
CA ILE A 38 5.28 -15.65 22.28
C ILE A 38 5.65 -14.17 22.20
N GLU A 39 6.94 -13.87 22.22
CA GLU A 39 7.46 -12.53 21.95
C GLU A 39 7.51 -12.26 20.44
N TYR A 40 6.96 -11.13 20.01
CA TYR A 40 7.01 -10.68 18.61
C TYR A 40 7.85 -9.41 18.50
N GLU A 41 9.03 -9.50 17.88
CA GLU A 41 9.94 -8.38 17.67
C GLU A 41 9.78 -7.82 16.25
N VAL A 42 9.48 -6.53 16.11
CA VAL A 42 9.35 -5.88 14.80
C VAL A 42 10.70 -5.34 14.33
N ILE A 43 11.21 -5.88 13.23
CA ILE A 43 12.46 -5.45 12.59
C ILE A 43 12.14 -4.57 11.37
N LYS A 44 12.46 -3.28 11.48
CA LYS A 44 12.19 -2.27 10.47
C LYS A 44 13.29 -2.24 9.40
N ILE A 45 12.95 -2.57 8.15
CA ILE A 45 13.89 -2.69 7.04
C ILE A 45 13.62 -1.61 6.00
N LYS A 46 14.67 -0.96 5.48
CA LYS A 46 14.59 0.05 4.41
C LYS A 46 14.72 -0.63 3.05
N THR A 47 13.77 -0.41 2.15
CA THR A 47 13.82 -0.97 0.78
C THR A 47 14.30 0.06 -0.25
N ILE A 48 14.76 -0.39 -1.44
CA ILE A 48 15.07 0.51 -2.57
C ILE A 48 13.84 1.35 -2.96
N GLY A 49 12.64 0.79 -2.92
CA GLY A 49 11.40 1.52 -3.19
C GLY A 49 11.12 2.68 -2.22
N ASP A 50 11.72 2.66 -1.03
CA ASP A 50 11.67 3.78 -0.08
C ASP A 50 12.74 4.86 -0.39
N LYS A 51 13.83 4.50 -1.09
CA LYS A 51 14.93 5.40 -1.46
C LYS A 51 14.72 6.11 -2.80
N ASN A 52 14.16 5.43 -3.81
CA ASN A 52 14.00 5.97 -5.16
C ASN A 52 12.59 6.53 -5.41
N LEU A 53 12.40 7.81 -5.06
CA LEU A 53 11.13 8.52 -5.26
C LEU A 53 11.01 9.22 -6.63
N LEU A 54 12.09 9.32 -7.40
CA LEU A 54 12.19 10.18 -8.59
C LEU A 54 11.86 9.46 -9.92
N ASP A 55 12.22 8.19 -10.09
CA ASP A 55 12.07 7.50 -11.39
C ASP A 55 10.70 6.81 -11.59
N PRO A 56 10.07 6.89 -12.78
CA PRO A 56 8.80 6.19 -13.09
C PRO A 56 8.83 4.69 -12.71
N LEU A 57 7.72 4.12 -12.20
CA LEU A 57 7.68 2.75 -11.66
C LEU A 57 7.87 1.78 -12.82
N ALA A 58 7.30 2.11 -13.98
CA ALA A 58 7.52 1.41 -15.24
C ALA A 58 8.99 1.41 -15.71
N ASN A 59 9.83 2.34 -15.24
CA ASN A 59 11.25 2.42 -15.61
C ASN A 59 12.17 1.73 -14.59
N ILE A 60 11.70 1.48 -13.37
CA ILE A 60 12.44 0.74 -12.36
C ILE A 60 11.93 -0.70 -12.44
N GLY A 61 12.68 -1.57 -13.12
CA GLY A 61 12.26 -2.95 -13.41
C GLY A 61 11.49 -3.63 -12.27
N ASP A 62 10.29 -4.13 -12.59
CA ASP A 62 9.22 -4.57 -11.69
C ASP A 62 9.56 -5.65 -10.63
N LYS A 63 10.78 -6.19 -10.62
CA LYS A 63 11.13 -7.34 -9.76
C LYS A 63 11.52 -6.89 -8.36
N GLY A 64 10.54 -6.92 -7.45
CA GLY A 64 10.78 -6.95 -6.00
C GLY A 64 11.16 -5.61 -5.35
N LEU A 65 10.75 -4.48 -5.94
CA LEU A 65 11.09 -3.13 -5.45
C LEU A 65 10.79 -2.90 -3.95
N PHE A 66 9.77 -3.60 -3.42
CA PHE A 66 9.33 -3.49 -2.04
C PHE A 66 9.53 -4.76 -1.21
N THR A 67 10.01 -5.85 -1.83
CA THR A 67 10.14 -7.16 -1.17
C THR A 67 11.60 -7.61 -1.06
N LYS A 68 12.49 -7.20 -1.98
CA LYS A 68 13.84 -7.74 -2.11
C LYS A 68 14.67 -7.68 -0.83
N GLU A 69 14.71 -6.54 -0.14
CA GLU A 69 15.49 -6.43 1.09
C GLU A 69 14.89 -7.27 2.23
N LEU A 70 13.57 -7.39 2.29
CA LEU A 70 12.89 -8.24 3.27
C LEU A 70 13.14 -9.72 2.97
N GLU A 71 13.14 -10.12 1.70
CA GLU A 71 13.50 -11.46 1.25
C GLU A 71 14.95 -11.81 1.59
N VAL A 72 15.90 -10.87 1.44
CA VAL A 72 17.30 -11.08 1.84
C VAL A 72 17.41 -11.34 3.35
N GLU A 73 16.74 -10.54 4.18
CA GLU A 73 16.74 -10.74 5.63
C GLU A 73 16.08 -12.08 6.03
N LEU A 74 14.99 -12.45 5.35
CA LEU A 74 14.31 -13.74 5.58
C LEU A 74 15.23 -14.92 5.21
N ASN A 75 15.92 -14.85 4.07
CA ASN A 75 16.86 -15.88 3.63
C ASN A 75 18.09 -15.99 4.56
N ASN A 76 18.54 -14.86 5.12
CA ASN A 76 19.65 -14.82 6.08
C ASN A 76 19.23 -15.25 7.50
N ASN A 77 17.97 -15.62 7.72
CA ASN A 77 17.41 -15.94 9.04
C ASN A 77 17.61 -14.81 10.07
N THR A 78 17.66 -13.55 9.63
CA THR A 78 17.71 -12.38 10.52
C THR A 78 16.30 -11.95 10.94
N ILE A 79 15.29 -12.34 10.16
CA ILE A 79 13.86 -12.31 10.48
C ILE A 79 13.25 -13.70 10.28
N ASP A 80 12.08 -13.95 10.86
CA ASP A 80 11.38 -15.24 10.81
C ASP A 80 10.16 -15.22 9.87
N PHE A 81 9.51 -14.08 9.70
CA PHE A 81 8.52 -13.86 8.64
C PHE A 81 8.37 -12.37 8.29
N VAL A 82 7.66 -12.08 7.21
CA VAL A 82 7.41 -10.73 6.70
C VAL A 82 5.91 -10.48 6.56
N VAL A 83 5.46 -9.25 6.81
CA VAL A 83 4.10 -8.80 6.53
C VAL A 83 4.09 -7.85 5.33
N HIS A 84 3.27 -8.17 4.33
CA HIS A 84 3.13 -7.39 3.10
C HIS A 84 1.67 -7.09 2.77
N SER A 85 1.46 -5.99 2.02
CA SER A 85 0.26 -5.87 1.21
C SER A 85 0.37 -6.84 0.03
N LEU A 86 -0.61 -7.74 -0.14
CA LEU A 86 -0.53 -8.81 -1.14
C LEU A 86 -0.29 -8.31 -2.57
N LYS A 87 -0.88 -7.16 -2.94
CA LYS A 87 -0.67 -6.50 -4.24
C LYS A 87 0.79 -6.13 -4.56
N ASP A 88 1.63 -6.03 -3.53
CA ASP A 88 3.05 -5.65 -3.65
C ASP A 88 3.95 -6.90 -3.69
N VAL A 89 3.39 -8.10 -3.55
CA VAL A 89 4.10 -9.38 -3.66
C VAL A 89 4.15 -9.80 -5.14
N PRO A 90 5.33 -10.15 -5.69
CA PRO A 90 5.43 -10.59 -7.09
C PRO A 90 4.52 -11.79 -7.39
N SER A 91 3.71 -11.68 -8.44
CA SER A 91 2.71 -12.70 -8.81
C SER A 91 3.27 -13.89 -9.59
N THR A 92 4.54 -13.84 -10.03
CA THR A 92 5.11 -14.82 -10.96
C THR A 92 5.92 -15.91 -10.25
N VAL A 93 6.88 -15.53 -9.42
CA VAL A 93 7.78 -16.49 -8.73
C VAL A 93 8.22 -15.88 -7.40
N LEU A 94 7.90 -16.55 -6.30
CA LEU A 94 8.55 -16.27 -5.00
C LEU A 94 9.98 -16.80 -5.02
N PRO A 95 10.93 -16.18 -4.30
CA PRO A 95 12.27 -16.73 -4.17
C PRO A 95 12.24 -18.19 -3.70
N PRO A 96 13.23 -19.02 -4.10
CA PRO A 96 13.35 -20.38 -3.60
C PRO A 96 13.32 -20.42 -2.07
N ASN A 97 12.67 -21.42 -1.50
CA ASN A 97 12.50 -21.60 -0.05
C ASN A 97 11.63 -20.55 0.66
N MET A 98 10.86 -19.73 -0.09
CA MET A 98 9.87 -18.83 0.48
C MET A 98 8.45 -19.22 0.05
N ILE A 99 7.50 -19.01 0.95
CA ILE A 99 6.07 -19.25 0.71
C ILE A 99 5.25 -18.09 1.25
N ILE A 100 4.06 -17.88 0.69
CA ILE A 100 3.02 -17.08 1.36
C ILE A 100 2.38 -17.99 2.41
N GLY A 101 2.81 -17.83 3.67
CA GLY A 101 2.36 -18.70 4.77
C GLY A 101 0.92 -18.42 5.22
N ALA A 102 0.40 -17.22 4.99
CA ALA A 102 -0.96 -16.85 5.36
C ALA A 102 -1.48 -15.69 4.49
N ILE A 103 -2.79 -15.67 4.28
CA ILE A 103 -3.53 -14.53 3.74
C ILE A 103 -4.60 -14.18 4.78
N LEU A 104 -4.57 -12.94 5.27
CA LEU A 104 -5.53 -12.46 6.26
C LEU A 104 -6.88 -12.14 5.59
N GLU A 105 -7.92 -11.98 6.41
CA GLU A 105 -9.23 -11.54 5.95
C GLU A 105 -9.12 -10.25 5.11
N ARG A 106 -9.80 -10.25 3.95
CA ARG A 106 -9.71 -9.16 2.99
C ARG A 106 -10.57 -7.99 3.46
N VAL A 107 -9.92 -6.85 3.70
CA VAL A 107 -10.60 -5.55 3.87
C VAL A 107 -11.06 -5.00 2.52
N ASP A 108 -11.84 -3.92 2.52
CA ASP A 108 -12.41 -3.30 1.32
C ASP A 108 -11.36 -3.09 0.20
N PRO A 109 -11.49 -3.79 -0.94
CA PRO A 109 -10.49 -3.76 -2.00
C PRO A 109 -10.60 -2.53 -2.91
N ARG A 110 -11.67 -1.74 -2.79
CA ARG A 110 -11.99 -0.65 -3.71
C ARG A 110 -10.97 0.49 -3.65
N ASP A 111 -10.95 1.28 -4.71
CA ASP A 111 -10.20 2.53 -4.77
C ASP A 111 -11.08 3.69 -4.24
N ALA A 112 -10.44 4.68 -3.62
CA ALA A 112 -11.08 5.85 -3.05
C ALA A 112 -10.51 7.13 -3.65
N VAL A 113 -11.38 8.13 -3.78
CA VAL A 113 -11.04 9.51 -4.12
C VAL A 113 -10.82 10.26 -2.82
N VAL A 114 -9.69 10.94 -2.74
CA VAL A 114 -9.40 11.90 -1.67
C VAL A 114 -9.23 13.26 -2.35
N ILE A 115 -10.20 14.15 -2.17
CA ILE A 115 -10.18 15.50 -2.72
C ILE A 115 -9.28 16.40 -1.87
N ALA A 116 -8.58 17.32 -2.52
CA ALA A 116 -7.68 18.24 -1.83
C ALA A 116 -8.46 19.13 -0.84
N PRO A 117 -7.91 19.43 0.36
CA PRO A 117 -8.67 20.14 1.40
C PRO A 117 -9.13 21.57 1.04
N TRP A 118 -8.52 22.20 0.03
CA TRP A 118 -8.97 23.51 -0.46
C TRP A 118 -10.16 23.43 -1.42
N HIS A 119 -10.55 22.23 -1.85
CA HIS A 119 -11.76 22.03 -2.63
C HIS A 119 -12.94 21.76 -1.71
N ASN A 120 -14.09 22.31 -2.08
CA ASN A 120 -15.37 22.04 -1.40
C ASN A 120 -16.17 20.91 -2.07
N LYS A 121 -15.50 20.10 -2.89
CA LYS A 121 -16.10 19.03 -3.69
C LYS A 121 -16.10 17.71 -2.93
N LYS A 122 -17.05 16.84 -3.25
CA LYS A 122 -17.22 15.54 -2.56
C LYS A 122 -17.05 14.33 -3.47
N SER A 123 -16.96 14.52 -4.78
CA SER A 123 -16.81 13.41 -5.73
C SER A 123 -15.97 13.83 -6.95
N LEU A 124 -15.50 12.85 -7.73
CA LEU A 124 -14.83 13.15 -9.01
C LEU A 124 -15.74 13.96 -9.95
N ASN A 125 -17.03 13.63 -10.01
CA ASN A 125 -17.99 14.29 -10.90
C ASN A 125 -18.21 15.78 -10.60
N GLU A 126 -17.90 16.22 -9.39
CA GLU A 126 -18.03 17.61 -8.99
C GLU A 126 -16.77 18.46 -9.27
N LEU A 127 -15.65 17.81 -9.65
CA LEU A 127 -14.42 18.50 -9.98
C LEU A 127 -14.51 19.18 -11.36
N PRO A 128 -13.96 20.39 -11.53
CA PRO A 128 -13.92 21.07 -12.81
C PRO A 128 -13.20 20.26 -13.90
N HIS A 129 -13.58 20.50 -15.15
CA HIS A 129 -12.80 20.03 -16.30
C HIS A 129 -11.34 20.51 -16.21
N GLY A 130 -10.40 19.65 -16.57
CA GLY A 130 -8.97 19.93 -16.46
C GLY A 130 -8.39 19.73 -15.06
N SER A 131 -9.19 19.33 -14.05
CA SER A 131 -8.67 19.02 -12.72
C SER A 131 -7.59 17.95 -12.74
N ILE A 132 -6.61 18.10 -11.84
CA ILE A 132 -5.42 17.27 -11.77
C ILE A 132 -5.61 16.16 -10.73
N ILE A 133 -5.62 14.91 -11.19
CA ILE A 133 -5.78 13.72 -10.36
C ILE A 133 -4.43 13.02 -10.16
N GLY A 134 -4.01 12.93 -8.90
CA GLY A 134 -2.77 12.30 -8.47
C GLY A 134 -2.87 10.78 -8.39
N THR A 135 -2.17 10.07 -9.27
CA THR A 135 -1.94 8.62 -9.16
C THR A 135 -0.74 8.20 -10.00
N SER A 136 0.06 7.25 -9.51
CA SER A 136 1.17 6.62 -10.26
C SER A 136 0.89 5.17 -10.67
N SER A 137 -0.35 4.69 -10.47
CA SER A 137 -0.75 3.35 -10.88
C SER A 137 -1.23 3.39 -12.33
N THR A 138 -0.55 2.67 -13.22
CA THR A 138 -0.94 2.50 -14.63
C THR A 138 -2.35 1.91 -14.74
N ARG A 139 -2.70 0.92 -13.91
CA ARG A 139 -4.05 0.36 -13.77
C ARG A 139 -5.11 1.44 -13.54
N ARG A 140 -4.89 2.31 -12.56
CA ARG A 140 -5.84 3.38 -12.23
C ARG A 140 -5.91 4.40 -13.35
N ILE A 141 -4.78 4.84 -13.89
CA ILE A 141 -4.73 5.85 -14.97
C ILE A 141 -5.50 5.37 -16.20
N ALA A 142 -5.30 4.12 -16.62
CA ALA A 142 -5.98 3.57 -17.79
C ALA A 142 -7.50 3.58 -17.63
N GLN A 143 -8.01 3.09 -16.50
CA GLN A 143 -9.45 3.01 -16.23
C GLN A 143 -10.07 4.38 -15.95
N LEU A 144 -9.35 5.28 -15.28
CA LEU A 144 -9.83 6.64 -15.03
C LEU A 144 -9.88 7.46 -16.32
N LYS A 145 -8.92 7.31 -17.24
CA LYS A 145 -8.98 7.96 -18.55
C LYS A 145 -10.16 7.51 -19.40
N LEU A 146 -10.57 6.24 -19.25
CA LEU A 146 -11.75 5.70 -19.94
C LEU A 146 -13.05 6.30 -19.38
N ASN A 147 -13.18 6.35 -18.05
CA ASN A 147 -14.43 6.77 -17.39
C ASN A 147 -14.53 8.29 -17.14
N TYR A 148 -13.39 8.98 -17.03
CA TYR A 148 -13.28 10.41 -16.73
C TYR A 148 -12.21 11.06 -17.64
N PRO A 149 -12.47 11.17 -18.95
CA PRO A 149 -11.51 11.72 -19.92
C PRO A 149 -11.22 13.22 -19.74
N GLN A 150 -12.06 13.94 -19.00
CA GLN A 150 -11.95 15.39 -18.78
C GLN A 150 -10.82 15.81 -17.83
N PHE A 151 -10.17 14.88 -17.13
CA PHE A 151 -9.15 15.18 -16.12
C PHE A 151 -7.71 14.99 -16.61
N ILE A 152 -6.80 15.68 -15.96
CA ILE A 152 -5.35 15.54 -16.16
C ILE A 152 -4.81 14.58 -15.09
N TYR A 153 -4.11 13.53 -15.50
CA TYR A 153 -3.53 12.55 -14.57
C TYR A 153 -2.04 12.81 -14.37
N LYS A 154 -1.62 13.08 -13.13
CA LYS A 154 -0.21 13.33 -12.76
C LYS A 154 0.29 12.31 -11.74
N ASN A 155 1.58 12.01 -11.82
CA ASN A 155 2.23 11.09 -10.89
C ASN A 155 2.32 11.68 -9.49
N ILE A 156 1.75 10.98 -8.50
CA ILE A 156 1.95 11.30 -7.08
C ILE A 156 2.63 10.12 -6.37
N ARG A 157 3.77 10.40 -5.76
CA ARG A 157 4.68 9.38 -5.17
C ARG A 157 5.01 9.64 -3.72
N GLY A 158 5.50 8.59 -3.07
CA GLY A 158 5.77 8.51 -1.64
C GLY A 158 4.77 7.61 -0.95
N ASN A 159 4.95 7.44 0.36
CA ASN A 159 3.97 6.77 1.22
C ASN A 159 2.71 7.65 1.37
N MET A 160 1.70 7.15 2.08
CA MET A 160 0.42 7.85 2.25
C MET A 160 0.58 9.26 2.86
N ASN A 161 1.48 9.43 3.83
CA ASN A 161 1.80 10.74 4.43
C ASN A 161 2.39 11.70 3.40
N THR A 162 3.40 11.29 2.66
CA THR A 162 4.00 12.15 1.62
C THR A 162 2.99 12.53 0.55
N ARG A 163 2.12 11.60 0.14
CA ARG A 163 1.06 11.88 -0.84
C ARG A 163 0.02 12.85 -0.27
N TRP A 164 -0.34 12.71 1.00
CA TRP A 164 -1.23 13.63 1.69
C TRP A 164 -0.63 15.04 1.78
N GLU A 165 0.64 15.18 2.15
CA GLU A 165 1.31 16.49 2.16
C GLU A 165 1.36 17.13 0.77
N LYS A 166 1.61 16.33 -0.28
CA LYS A 166 1.55 16.82 -1.67
C LYS A 166 0.15 17.27 -2.08
N LEU A 167 -0.88 16.53 -1.66
CA LEU A 167 -2.28 16.88 -1.88
C LEU A 167 -2.71 18.09 -1.02
N LYS A 168 -2.00 18.40 0.07
CA LYS A 168 -2.19 19.61 0.88
C LYS A 168 -1.40 20.83 0.40
N ASN A 169 -0.47 20.65 -0.53
CA ASN A 169 0.25 21.76 -1.13
C ASN A 169 -0.45 22.25 -2.41
N ARG A 170 -1.16 23.38 -2.32
CA ARG A 170 -1.87 23.98 -3.45
C ARG A 170 -0.96 24.35 -4.61
N GLU A 171 0.31 24.68 -4.36
CA GLU A 171 1.28 25.02 -5.40
C GLU A 171 1.63 23.83 -6.30
N LEU A 172 1.52 22.61 -5.78
CA LEU A 172 1.70 21.39 -6.58
C LEU A 172 0.49 21.09 -7.49
N GLY A 173 -0.65 21.72 -7.21
CA GLY A 173 -1.82 21.73 -8.08
C GLY A 173 -2.56 20.39 -8.19
N TYR A 174 -2.49 19.50 -7.20
CA TYR A 174 -3.32 18.28 -7.19
C TYR A 174 -4.72 18.60 -6.67
N ASP A 175 -5.77 18.34 -7.45
CA ASP A 175 -7.15 18.55 -7.03
C ASP A 175 -7.74 17.35 -6.27
N ALA A 176 -7.24 16.15 -6.59
CA ALA A 176 -7.53 14.93 -5.85
C ALA A 176 -6.38 13.93 -5.98
N MET A 177 -6.37 12.91 -5.12
CA MET A 177 -5.55 11.71 -5.31
C MET A 177 -6.40 10.45 -5.21
N ILE A 178 -5.91 9.37 -5.82
CA ILE A 178 -6.55 8.05 -5.72
C ILE A 178 -5.75 7.16 -4.77
N ALA A 179 -6.41 6.61 -3.76
CA ALA A 179 -5.85 5.71 -2.77
C ALA A 179 -6.68 4.42 -2.67
N ALA A 180 -6.17 3.39 -1.98
CA ALA A 180 -6.98 2.21 -1.69
C ALA A 180 -7.77 2.45 -0.40
N VAL A 181 -9.06 2.09 -0.36
CA VAL A 181 -9.91 2.21 0.83
C VAL A 181 -9.23 1.51 2.02
N ALA A 182 -8.75 0.29 1.82
CA ALA A 182 -7.99 -0.50 2.79
C ALA A 182 -6.82 0.26 3.45
N GLY A 183 -6.10 1.09 2.69
CA GLY A 183 -4.96 1.85 3.21
C GLY A 183 -5.41 3.02 4.08
N LEU A 184 -6.47 3.72 3.66
CA LEU A 184 -7.06 4.82 4.42
C LEU A 184 -7.70 4.32 5.71
N GLN A 185 -8.43 3.21 5.68
CA GLN A 185 -9.03 2.60 6.87
C GLN A 185 -7.99 2.22 7.93
N ARG A 186 -6.91 1.54 7.52
CA ARG A 186 -5.83 1.14 8.45
C ARG A 186 -5.14 2.35 9.08
N LEU A 187 -4.97 3.44 8.34
CA LEU A 187 -4.40 4.69 8.85
C LEU A 187 -5.42 5.55 9.63
N LYS A 188 -6.66 5.09 9.79
CA LYS A 188 -7.77 5.85 10.40
C LYS A 188 -8.06 7.17 9.68
N TRP A 189 -7.95 7.17 8.35
CA TRP A 189 -8.20 8.32 7.46
C TRP A 189 -9.53 8.18 6.69
N THR A 190 -10.52 7.52 7.28
CA THR A 190 -11.83 7.32 6.64
C THR A 190 -12.58 8.63 6.43
N ASP A 191 -12.36 9.62 7.29
CA ASP A 191 -12.85 10.99 7.18
C ASP A 191 -12.35 11.73 5.93
N ARG A 192 -11.23 11.29 5.35
CA ARG A 192 -10.64 11.87 4.15
C ARG A 192 -11.21 11.28 2.85
N ILE A 193 -11.99 10.20 2.94
CA ILE A 193 -12.61 9.60 1.76
C ILE A 193 -13.74 10.50 1.28
N SER A 194 -13.59 11.06 0.08
CA SER A 194 -14.65 11.86 -0.56
C SER A 194 -15.63 10.93 -1.27
N GLU A 195 -15.11 9.96 -2.02
CA GLU A 195 -15.90 9.00 -2.78
C GLU A 195 -15.19 7.63 -2.78
N ILE A 196 -15.96 6.55 -2.67
CA ILE A 196 -15.47 5.19 -2.98
C ILE A 196 -15.85 4.88 -4.43
N ILE A 197 -14.88 4.46 -5.22
CA ILE A 197 -15.06 4.15 -6.64
C ILE A 197 -15.50 2.69 -6.75
N GLU A 198 -16.64 2.48 -7.39
CA GLU A 198 -17.19 1.15 -7.59
C GLU A 198 -16.37 0.35 -8.64
N PRO A 199 -16.30 -0.99 -8.51
CA PRO A 199 -15.44 -1.83 -9.36
C PRO A 199 -15.78 -1.81 -10.85
N ASP A 200 -17.02 -1.48 -11.21
CA ASP A 200 -17.46 -1.28 -12.60
C ASP A 200 -16.77 -0.08 -13.27
N ARG A 201 -16.40 0.94 -12.49
CA ARG A 201 -15.65 2.12 -12.94
C ARG A 201 -14.15 1.91 -12.82
N VAL A 202 -13.67 1.38 -11.70
CA VAL A 202 -12.25 1.10 -11.50
C VAL A 202 -12.07 -0.23 -10.76
N LEU A 203 -11.71 -1.27 -11.52
CA LEU A 203 -11.31 -2.56 -10.99
C LEU A 203 -10.03 -2.43 -10.16
N TYR A 204 -10.05 -2.98 -8.95
CA TYR A 204 -8.93 -2.93 -8.00
C TYR A 204 -7.76 -3.82 -8.41
N ALA A 205 -6.61 -3.64 -7.73
CA ALA A 205 -5.43 -4.47 -7.96
C ALA A 205 -5.65 -5.88 -7.38
N ILE A 206 -4.95 -6.88 -7.94
CA ILE A 206 -4.94 -8.27 -7.46
C ILE A 206 -4.65 -8.30 -5.96
#